data_AF-A0AAU9RGV8-F1
#
_entry.id   AF-A0AAU9RGV8-F1
#
_cell.length_a   1.000
_cell.length_b   1.000
_cell.length_c   1.000
_cell.angle_alpha   90.00
_cell.angle_beta   90.00
_cell.angle_gamma   90.00
#
_symmetry.space_group_name_H-M   'P 1'
#
loop_
_entity.id
_entity.type
_entity.pdbx_description
1 polymer ?
#
loop_
_entity_poly.entity_id
_entity_poly.type
_entity_poly.pdbx_seq_one_letter_code
_entity_poly.pdbx_strand_id
1 'polypeptide(L)'
;MASAISRISPLIRFVKPYSTDFSFITCPCNRAQRPKRFDQLRVFSMASEAKESPANNPGLSAIRDEATNGYIMQQTMFRIKDPKASLDFYSRVLGMSLLKRLDFSEMKFSLYFLGYEDTSTAPTDPTERTAWTFGRPATIELTHNWGTESDPEFKGYHNGNSEPRGFGHIGVTVDDVHKACERFEQLGVEFVKKPNDGKMKNIAFIKDPDGYWIEIFDLKTIGTTTGNAA
;
A
#
# COMPACT_ATOMS: atom_id res chain seq x y z
N MET A 1 -8.68 -48.34 -30.29
CA MET A 1 -9.83 -48.35 -31.23
C MET A 1 -10.87 -47.35 -30.74
N ALA A 2 -11.37 -46.51 -31.68
CA ALA A 2 -12.48 -45.54 -31.62
C ALA A 2 -12.41 -44.45 -30.53
N SER A 3 -12.06 -43.18 -30.80
CA SER A 3 -12.64 -42.16 -31.71
C SER A 3 -13.98 -41.58 -31.26
N ALA A 4 -13.99 -40.29 -30.87
CA ALA A 4 -14.91 -39.30 -31.43
C ALA A 4 -14.45 -37.87 -31.12
N ILE A 5 -14.32 -37.08 -32.19
CA ILE A 5 -13.96 -35.67 -32.27
C ILE A 5 -15.25 -34.86 -32.35
N SER A 6 -15.30 -33.68 -31.73
CA SER A 6 -16.11 -32.56 -32.26
C SER A 6 -15.49 -31.21 -31.87
N ARG A 7 -15.18 -30.42 -32.89
CA ARG A 7 -14.76 -29.01 -32.84
C ARG A 7 -15.90 -28.14 -33.38
N ILE A 8 -15.91 -26.84 -33.04
CA ILE A 8 -16.35 -25.61 -33.77
C ILE A 8 -16.76 -24.60 -32.67
N SER A 9 -15.90 -23.67 -32.23
CA SER A 9 -15.48 -22.35 -32.78
C SER A 9 -16.44 -21.17 -32.49
N PRO A 10 -15.92 -19.93 -32.28
CA PRO A 10 -16.58 -18.86 -31.52
C PRO A 10 -17.22 -17.77 -32.41
N LEU A 11 -18.25 -17.08 -31.90
CA LEU A 11 -18.91 -15.96 -32.58
C LEU A 11 -18.24 -14.62 -32.21
N ILE A 12 -17.75 -13.93 -33.24
CA ILE A 12 -17.12 -12.61 -33.20
C ILE A 12 -18.16 -11.50 -33.44
N ARG A 13 -17.97 -10.37 -32.76
CA ARG A 13 -18.71 -9.10 -32.85
C ARG A 13 -18.69 -8.48 -34.25
N PHE A 14 -19.80 -7.86 -34.65
CA PHE A 14 -19.85 -6.83 -35.70
C PHE A 14 -20.54 -5.57 -35.14
N VAL A 15 -19.83 -4.46 -35.07
CA VAL A 15 -20.39 -3.11 -34.86
C VAL A 15 -19.88 -2.23 -36.01
N LYS A 16 -20.81 -1.59 -36.71
CA LYS A 16 -20.59 -0.73 -37.89
C LYS A 16 -19.90 0.59 -37.51
N PRO A 17 -19.02 1.16 -38.37
CA PRO A 17 -18.60 2.54 -38.26
C PRO A 17 -19.55 3.47 -39.04
N TYR A 18 -19.90 4.61 -38.42
CA TYR A 18 -20.56 5.75 -39.07
C TYR A 18 -19.49 6.59 -39.81
N SER A 19 -19.78 6.91 -41.06
CA SER A 19 -19.05 7.88 -41.89
C SER A 19 -19.77 9.21 -41.87
N THR A 20 -19.03 10.31 -41.71
CA THR A 20 -19.47 11.66 -42.09
C THR A 20 -18.29 12.42 -42.68
N ASP A 21 -18.27 12.50 -44.01
CA ASP A 21 -17.51 13.48 -44.79
C ASP A 21 -18.17 14.86 -44.68
N PHE A 22 -17.42 15.92 -44.37
CA PHE A 22 -17.79 17.29 -44.77
C PHE A 22 -16.55 18.13 -45.10
N SER A 23 -16.35 18.26 -46.42
CA SER A 23 -15.98 19.45 -47.21
C SER A 23 -14.80 20.35 -46.81
N PHE A 24 -13.83 20.35 -47.72
CA PHE A 24 -12.88 21.42 -47.99
C PHE A 24 -13.57 22.65 -48.61
N ILE A 25 -13.38 23.83 -48.02
CA ILE A 25 -13.44 25.12 -48.73
C ILE A 25 -12.36 26.04 -48.16
N THR A 26 -11.30 26.31 -48.92
CA THR A 26 -10.47 27.51 -48.73
C THR A 26 -10.10 28.07 -50.11
N CYS A 27 -10.48 29.33 -50.34
CA CYS A 27 -10.07 30.15 -51.49
C CYS A 27 -9.12 31.26 -50.97
N PRO A 28 -8.19 31.80 -51.80
CA PRO A 28 -6.93 32.38 -51.34
C PRO A 28 -6.99 33.90 -51.20
N CYS A 29 -6.10 34.47 -50.37
CA CYS A 29 -5.66 35.85 -50.58
C CYS A 29 -4.24 36.04 -50.01
N ASN A 30 -3.39 36.66 -50.81
CA ASN A 30 -1.96 36.80 -50.62
C ASN A 30 -1.62 38.30 -50.71
N ARG A 31 -1.16 38.94 -49.62
CA ARG A 31 -0.17 40.05 -49.71
C ARG A 31 0.35 40.56 -48.35
N ALA A 32 1.68 40.44 -48.25
CA ALA A 32 2.67 41.46 -47.86
C ALA A 32 2.67 42.15 -46.46
N GLN A 33 3.77 41.82 -45.76
CA GLN A 33 4.75 42.69 -45.08
C GLN A 33 4.44 43.39 -43.74
N ARG A 34 5.31 43.08 -42.76
CA ARG A 34 5.41 43.59 -41.38
C ARG A 34 5.84 45.07 -41.32
N PRO A 35 5.66 45.76 -40.17
CA PRO A 35 6.82 45.86 -39.27
C PRO A 35 6.52 45.75 -37.76
N LYS A 36 7.64 45.62 -37.05
CA LYS A 36 7.92 45.34 -35.64
C LYS A 36 7.07 46.12 -34.62
N ARG A 37 6.56 45.40 -33.62
CA ARG A 37 6.28 45.95 -32.27
C ARG A 37 6.95 45.04 -31.25
N PHE A 38 7.91 45.61 -30.53
CA PHE A 38 8.45 45.06 -29.29
C PHE A 38 7.30 45.07 -28.28
N ASP A 39 6.83 43.91 -27.86
CA ASP A 39 5.96 43.80 -26.69
C ASP A 39 6.48 42.67 -25.79
N GLN A 40 6.99 43.12 -24.65
CA GLN A 40 7.09 42.41 -23.37
C GLN A 40 7.68 40.99 -23.40
N LEU A 41 8.96 40.90 -23.04
CA LEU A 41 9.45 39.77 -22.25
C LEU A 41 8.52 39.64 -21.04
N ARG A 42 7.60 38.67 -21.10
CA ARG A 42 7.05 38.04 -19.91
C ARG A 42 8.27 37.44 -19.20
N VAL A 43 8.72 38.11 -18.16
CA VAL A 43 9.51 37.49 -17.11
C VAL A 43 8.63 36.36 -16.57
N PHE A 44 8.84 35.14 -17.07
CA PHE A 44 8.31 33.97 -16.43
C PHE A 44 8.94 33.96 -15.04
N SER A 45 8.13 34.29 -14.03
CA SER A 45 8.44 33.97 -12.64
C SER A 45 8.89 32.51 -12.62
N MET A 46 10.18 32.27 -12.37
CA MET A 46 10.67 30.94 -12.05
C MET A 46 10.14 30.60 -10.67
N ALA A 47 8.86 30.23 -10.59
CA ALA A 47 8.41 29.44 -9.46
C ALA A 47 9.25 28.17 -9.52
N SER A 48 10.12 27.98 -8.52
CA SER A 48 10.85 26.73 -8.36
C SER A 48 9.84 25.60 -8.37
N GLU A 49 10.11 24.55 -9.16
CA GLU A 49 9.22 23.40 -9.21
C GLU A 49 9.01 22.80 -7.80
N ALA A 50 7.85 22.19 -7.57
CA ALA A 50 7.50 21.58 -6.29
C ALA A 50 8.50 20.47 -5.92
N LYS A 51 8.73 20.22 -4.61
CA LYS A 51 9.65 19.17 -4.14
C LYS A 51 9.30 17.80 -4.69
N GLU A 52 8.03 17.54 -5.02
CA GLU A 52 7.50 16.30 -5.55
C GLU A 52 7.69 16.15 -7.07
N SER A 53 8.18 17.18 -7.77
CA SER A 53 8.32 17.12 -9.22
C SER A 53 9.39 16.09 -9.63
N PRO A 54 9.27 15.46 -10.82
CA PRO A 54 10.33 14.60 -11.36
C PRO A 54 11.68 15.32 -11.51
N ALA A 55 11.69 16.64 -11.77
CA ALA A 55 12.94 17.38 -11.89
C ALA A 55 13.69 17.45 -10.56
N ASN A 56 12.96 17.52 -9.44
CA ASN A 56 13.52 17.50 -8.09
C ASN A 56 13.74 16.07 -7.54
N ASN A 57 13.26 15.03 -8.23
CA ASN A 57 13.42 13.62 -7.84
C ASN A 57 13.92 12.76 -9.02
N PRO A 58 15.24 12.79 -9.34
CA PRO A 58 15.80 12.03 -10.45
C PRO A 58 15.47 10.52 -10.36
N GLY A 59 14.90 9.97 -11.43
CA GLY A 59 14.46 8.57 -11.50
C GLY A 59 12.95 8.36 -11.28
N LEU A 60 12.22 9.38 -10.83
CA LEU A 60 10.75 9.34 -10.72
C LEU A 60 10.11 9.41 -12.11
N SER A 61 9.31 8.41 -12.48
CA SER A 61 8.45 8.49 -13.67
C SER A 61 7.15 9.22 -13.34
N ALA A 62 6.85 10.28 -14.09
CA ALA A 62 5.58 11.01 -13.97
C ALA A 62 4.38 10.27 -14.58
N ILE A 63 4.65 9.31 -15.46
CA ILE A 63 3.63 8.58 -16.20
C ILE A 63 3.64 7.13 -15.71
N ARG A 64 2.46 6.67 -15.27
CA ARG A 64 2.23 5.27 -14.98
C ARG A 64 2.05 4.51 -16.29
N ASP A 65 2.79 3.41 -16.45
CA ASP A 65 2.60 2.51 -17.59
C ASP A 65 1.22 1.86 -17.54
N GLU A 66 0.48 1.90 -18.65
CA GLU A 66 -0.89 1.39 -18.76
C GLU A 66 -1.02 -0.07 -18.34
N ALA A 67 0.01 -0.90 -18.59
CA ALA A 67 0.03 -2.31 -18.21
C ALA A 67 -0.03 -2.51 -16.69
N THR A 68 0.35 -1.50 -15.91
CA THR A 68 0.40 -1.57 -14.44
C THR A 68 -0.83 -0.99 -13.77
N ASN A 69 -1.81 -0.44 -14.51
CA ASN A 69 -2.97 0.27 -13.94
C ASN A 69 -3.78 -0.56 -12.92
N GLY A 70 -3.84 -1.88 -13.11
CA GLY A 70 -4.54 -2.80 -12.21
C GLY A 70 -3.72 -3.28 -11.00
N TYR A 71 -2.45 -2.92 -10.87
CA TYR A 71 -1.60 -3.38 -9.77
C TYR A 71 -1.98 -2.69 -8.47
N ILE A 72 -1.91 -3.45 -7.36
CA ILE A 72 -2.13 -2.98 -5.99
C ILE A 72 -0.97 -3.40 -5.09
N MET A 73 -0.65 -2.57 -4.09
CA MET A 73 0.23 -2.99 -2.99
C MET A 73 -0.58 -3.85 -2.03
N GLN A 74 -0.53 -5.17 -2.22
CA GLN A 74 -1.47 -6.11 -1.62
C GLN A 74 -1.10 -6.49 -0.18
N GLN A 75 0.16 -6.85 0.06
CA GLN A 75 0.59 -7.39 1.35
C GLN A 75 1.98 -6.89 1.76
N THR A 76 2.18 -6.82 3.08
CA THR A 76 3.50 -6.77 3.73
C THR A 76 3.63 -8.01 4.62
N MET A 77 4.71 -8.75 4.46
CA MET A 77 4.92 -10.02 5.15
C MET A 77 5.88 -9.88 6.34
N PHE A 78 5.47 -10.38 7.51
CA PHE A 78 6.35 -10.59 8.66
C PHE A 78 6.38 -12.06 9.04
N ARG A 79 7.55 -12.52 9.47
CA ARG A 79 7.63 -13.80 10.18
C ARG A 79 7.36 -13.55 11.65
N ILE A 80 6.59 -14.43 12.27
CA ILE A 80 6.17 -14.30 13.67
C ILE A 80 6.51 -15.56 14.46
N LYS A 81 6.92 -15.38 15.72
CA LYS A 81 7.35 -16.47 16.61
C LYS A 81 6.16 -17.29 17.08
N ASP A 82 5.11 -16.64 17.56
CA ASP A 82 3.93 -17.26 18.15
C ASP A 82 2.64 -16.64 17.56
N PRO A 83 1.89 -17.37 16.72
CA PRO A 83 0.66 -16.87 16.11
C PRO A 83 -0.40 -16.50 17.14
N LYS A 84 -0.43 -17.11 18.33
CA LYS A 84 -1.39 -16.74 19.36
C LYS A 84 -1.16 -15.32 19.86
N ALA A 85 0.09 -14.97 20.14
CA ALA A 85 0.46 -13.64 20.60
C ALA A 85 0.23 -12.59 19.50
N SER A 86 0.68 -12.87 18.28
CA SER A 86 0.54 -11.94 17.16
C SER A 86 -0.92 -11.74 16.77
N LEU A 87 -1.74 -12.80 16.70
CA LEU A 87 -3.17 -12.67 16.38
C LEU A 87 -3.91 -11.85 17.43
N ASP A 88 -3.65 -12.07 18.74
CA ASP A 88 -4.24 -11.23 19.80
C ASP A 88 -3.84 -9.76 19.64
N PHE A 89 -2.55 -9.48 19.41
CA PHE A 89 -2.07 -8.13 19.22
C PHE A 89 -2.74 -7.44 18.01
N TYR A 90 -2.61 -8.01 16.81
CA TYR A 90 -3.13 -7.37 15.60
C TYR A 90 -4.66 -7.28 15.59
N SER A 91 -5.37 -8.23 16.20
CA SER A 91 -6.84 -8.17 16.26
C SER A 91 -7.39 -7.33 17.41
N ARG A 92 -7.00 -7.60 18.67
CA ARG A 92 -7.56 -6.93 19.85
C ARG A 92 -6.92 -5.57 20.09
N VAL A 93 -5.60 -5.44 19.92
CA VAL A 93 -4.90 -4.18 20.17
C VAL A 93 -5.08 -3.24 18.97
N LEU A 94 -4.80 -3.72 17.76
CA LEU A 94 -4.87 -2.88 16.56
C LEU A 94 -6.21 -2.89 15.83
N GLY A 95 -7.10 -3.84 16.10
CA GLY A 95 -8.45 -3.86 15.50
C GLY A 95 -8.53 -4.47 14.10
N MET A 96 -7.52 -5.24 13.68
CA MET A 96 -7.55 -5.92 12.38
C MET A 96 -8.37 -7.22 12.42
N SER A 97 -8.96 -7.57 11.29
CA SER A 97 -9.70 -8.82 11.12
C SER A 97 -8.81 -9.89 10.49
N LEU A 98 -8.93 -11.15 10.93
CA LEU A 98 -8.34 -12.29 10.23
C LEU A 98 -9.14 -12.59 8.95
N LEU A 99 -8.50 -12.34 7.81
CA LEU A 99 -9.12 -12.49 6.49
C LEU A 99 -9.00 -13.92 6.00
N LYS A 100 -7.81 -14.52 6.09
CA LYS A 100 -7.55 -15.88 5.64
C LYS A 100 -6.45 -16.52 6.47
N ARG A 101 -6.60 -17.81 6.73
CA ARG A 101 -5.51 -18.69 7.17
C ARG A 101 -5.24 -19.73 6.07
N LEU A 102 -3.96 -19.98 5.81
CA LEU A 102 -3.49 -21.04 4.94
C LEU A 102 -2.45 -21.87 5.70
N ASP A 103 -2.59 -23.19 5.67
CA ASP A 103 -1.66 -24.12 6.33
C ASP A 103 -0.96 -24.98 5.27
N PHE A 104 0.36 -25.05 5.32
CA PHE A 104 1.19 -25.80 4.38
C PHE A 104 1.95 -26.89 5.10
N SER A 105 1.29 -28.01 5.39
CA SER A 105 1.81 -29.09 6.24
C SER A 105 3.13 -29.70 5.77
N GLU A 106 3.31 -29.87 4.46
CA GLU A 106 4.55 -30.41 3.88
C GLU A 106 5.76 -29.48 4.12
N MET A 107 5.51 -28.17 4.13
CA MET A 107 6.53 -27.13 4.34
C MET A 107 6.59 -26.62 5.79
N LYS A 108 5.68 -27.09 6.66
CA LYS A 108 5.60 -26.76 8.09
C LYS A 108 5.51 -25.26 8.38
N PHE A 109 4.64 -24.56 7.68
CA PHE A 109 4.29 -23.18 8.04
C PHE A 109 2.82 -22.87 7.82
N SER A 110 2.37 -21.81 8.49
CA SER A 110 1.03 -21.23 8.35
C SER A 110 1.14 -19.76 7.98
N LEU A 111 0.21 -19.28 7.16
CA LEU A 111 0.05 -17.88 6.80
C LEU A 111 -1.26 -17.35 7.40
N TYR A 112 -1.20 -16.18 8.01
CA TYR A 112 -2.35 -15.47 8.55
C TYR A 112 -2.43 -14.10 7.89
N PHE A 113 -3.47 -13.86 7.10
CA PHE A 113 -3.69 -12.58 6.44
C PHE A 113 -4.63 -11.72 7.27
N LEU A 114 -4.17 -10.56 7.70
CA LEU A 114 -4.96 -9.60 8.48
C LEU A 114 -5.10 -8.26 7.75
N GLY A 115 -6.18 -7.54 8.03
CA GLY A 115 -6.40 -6.20 7.50
C GLY A 115 -7.63 -5.53 8.12
N TYR A 116 -7.81 -4.25 7.82
CA TYR A 116 -8.98 -3.46 8.26
C TYR A 116 -10.17 -3.64 7.32
N GLU A 117 -10.71 -4.87 7.28
CA GLU A 117 -11.83 -5.25 6.42
C GLU A 117 -13.00 -5.80 7.23
N ASP A 118 -14.21 -5.62 6.71
CA ASP A 118 -15.44 -6.21 7.25
C ASP A 118 -15.58 -7.65 6.75
N THR A 119 -15.28 -8.61 7.63
CA THR A 119 -15.37 -10.04 7.31
C THR A 119 -16.78 -10.56 7.11
N SER A 120 -17.82 -9.80 7.44
CA SER A 120 -19.22 -10.20 7.16
C SER A 120 -19.51 -10.23 5.66
N THR A 121 -18.73 -9.49 4.87
CA THR A 121 -18.81 -9.44 3.40
C THR A 121 -17.96 -10.50 2.70
N ALA A 122 -17.12 -11.21 3.46
CA ALA A 122 -16.18 -12.16 2.89
C ALA A 122 -16.90 -13.44 2.45
N PRO A 123 -16.53 -14.01 1.28
CA PRO A 123 -17.11 -15.28 0.82
C PRO A 123 -16.89 -16.41 1.83
N THR A 124 -17.83 -17.35 1.87
CA THR A 124 -17.76 -18.57 2.67
C THR A 124 -17.05 -19.71 1.94
N ASP A 125 -17.11 -19.74 0.60
CA ASP A 125 -16.32 -20.69 -0.19
C ASP A 125 -14.82 -20.43 0.01
N PRO A 126 -14.01 -21.46 0.34
CA PRO A 126 -12.60 -21.27 0.64
C PRO A 126 -11.77 -20.68 -0.51
N THR A 127 -12.12 -20.99 -1.77
CA THR A 127 -11.39 -20.53 -2.97
C THR A 127 -11.76 -19.09 -3.27
N GLU A 128 -13.04 -18.77 -3.28
CA GLU A 128 -13.53 -17.40 -3.45
C GLU A 128 -13.02 -16.48 -2.35
N ARG A 129 -13.01 -16.96 -1.09
CA ARG A 129 -12.46 -16.20 0.04
C ARG A 129 -10.97 -15.91 -0.17
N THR A 130 -10.22 -16.85 -0.74
CA THR A 130 -8.80 -16.64 -1.06
C THR A 130 -8.66 -15.53 -2.10
N ALA A 131 -9.39 -15.61 -3.21
CA ALA A 131 -9.38 -14.56 -4.23
C ALA A 131 -9.79 -13.19 -3.66
N TRP A 132 -10.81 -13.17 -2.79
CA TRP A 132 -11.24 -11.96 -2.09
C TRP A 132 -10.14 -11.36 -1.21
N THR A 133 -9.48 -12.17 -0.38
CA THR A 133 -8.38 -11.73 0.50
C THR A 133 -7.19 -11.20 -0.30
N PHE A 134 -6.73 -11.93 -1.31
CA PHE A 134 -5.61 -11.49 -2.16
C PHE A 134 -5.98 -10.32 -3.09
N GLY A 135 -7.26 -9.96 -3.18
CA GLY A 135 -7.75 -8.74 -3.83
C GLY A 135 -7.90 -7.54 -2.89
N ARG A 136 -7.52 -7.64 -1.61
CA ARG A 136 -7.52 -6.52 -0.65
C ARG A 136 -6.16 -5.81 -0.65
N PRO A 137 -6.10 -4.47 -0.72
CA PRO A 137 -4.85 -3.74 -0.55
C PRO A 137 -4.39 -3.77 0.91
N ALA A 138 -3.11 -3.48 1.15
CA ALA A 138 -2.56 -3.18 2.48
C ALA A 138 -2.83 -4.23 3.58
N THR A 139 -2.83 -5.51 3.23
CA THR A 139 -2.91 -6.61 4.20
C THR A 139 -1.56 -6.86 4.87
N ILE A 140 -1.59 -7.44 6.07
CA ILE A 140 -0.42 -8.00 6.74
C ILE A 140 -0.48 -9.52 6.59
N GLU A 141 0.56 -10.10 6.00
CA GLU A 141 0.78 -11.55 5.98
C GLU A 141 1.72 -11.93 7.14
N LEU A 142 1.18 -12.60 8.15
CA LEU A 142 1.98 -13.15 9.23
C LEU A 142 2.31 -14.60 8.93
N THR A 143 3.61 -14.91 8.82
CA THR A 143 4.11 -16.26 8.56
C THR A 143 4.64 -16.89 9.83
N HIS A 144 4.03 -17.99 10.22
CA HIS A 144 4.47 -18.80 11.34
C HIS A 144 5.16 -20.06 10.83
N ASN A 145 6.46 -20.19 11.10
CA ASN A 145 7.18 -21.45 10.90
C ASN A 145 6.94 -22.33 12.12
N TRP A 146 6.41 -23.53 11.93
CA TRP A 146 5.90 -24.33 13.05
C TRP A 146 7.02 -24.73 14.03
N GLY A 147 6.74 -24.55 15.33
CA GLY A 147 7.64 -24.91 16.42
C GLY A 147 8.41 -23.73 17.01
N THR A 148 8.51 -22.58 16.31
CA THR A 148 9.24 -21.39 16.80
C THR A 148 8.73 -20.87 18.14
N GLU A 149 7.45 -21.05 18.43
CA GLU A 149 6.79 -20.67 19.69
C GLU A 149 7.29 -21.48 20.89
N SER A 150 7.81 -22.69 20.64
CA SER A 150 8.21 -23.66 21.67
C SER A 150 9.70 -23.99 21.68
N ASP A 151 10.44 -23.48 20.71
CA ASP A 151 11.89 -23.67 20.60
C ASP A 151 12.65 -22.74 21.57
N PRO A 152 13.36 -23.28 22.58
CA PRO A 152 14.15 -22.47 23.52
C PRO A 152 15.40 -21.83 22.88
N GLU A 153 15.88 -22.39 21.77
CA GLU A 153 17.04 -21.86 21.05
C GLU A 153 16.65 -20.75 20.08
N PHE A 154 15.38 -20.68 19.67
CA PHE A 154 14.89 -19.63 18.80
C PHE A 154 14.79 -18.28 19.53
N LYS A 155 15.75 -17.39 19.25
CA LYS A 155 15.87 -16.05 19.88
C LYS A 155 14.86 -15.01 19.38
N GLY A 156 13.99 -15.37 18.44
CA GLY A 156 13.04 -14.46 17.80
C GLY A 156 13.52 -13.98 16.42
N TYR A 157 12.63 -13.30 15.69
CA TYR A 157 12.98 -12.68 14.43
C TYR A 157 13.65 -11.33 14.63
N HIS A 158 14.46 -10.91 13.66
CA HIS A 158 15.09 -9.60 13.66
C HIS A 158 14.11 -8.55 13.07
N ASN A 159 13.91 -7.45 13.79
CA ASN A 159 12.98 -6.39 13.39
C ASN A 159 13.53 -5.41 12.35
N GLY A 160 14.84 -5.49 12.02
CA GLY A 160 15.49 -4.65 11.01
C GLY A 160 15.98 -3.28 11.48
N ASN A 161 15.72 -2.88 12.73
CA ASN A 161 16.08 -1.55 13.26
C ASN A 161 17.45 -1.50 13.98
N SER A 162 18.07 -2.67 14.21
CA SER A 162 19.48 -2.83 14.60
C SER A 162 20.31 -3.40 13.46
N GLU A 163 21.64 -3.50 13.62
CA GLU A 163 22.50 -4.10 12.60
C GLU A 163 22.27 -5.62 12.47
N PRO A 164 22.17 -6.17 11.25
CA PRO A 164 22.14 -5.46 9.96
C PRO A 164 20.79 -4.78 9.70
N ARG A 165 20.81 -3.48 9.39
CA ARG A 165 19.59 -2.71 9.14
C ARG A 165 18.93 -3.06 7.81
N GLY A 166 17.61 -2.92 7.74
CA GLY A 166 16.82 -3.20 6.54
C GLY A 166 15.41 -2.65 6.63
N PHE A 167 14.42 -3.53 6.77
CA PHE A 167 13.03 -3.13 7.07
C PHE A 167 12.98 -2.26 8.33
N GLY A 168 12.16 -1.21 8.32
CA GLY A 168 11.98 -0.29 9.44
C GLY A 168 10.70 -0.56 10.22
N HIS A 169 9.57 -0.22 9.61
CA HIS A 169 8.25 -0.29 10.25
C HIS A 169 7.13 -0.28 9.21
N ILE A 170 5.93 -0.66 9.66
CA ILE A 170 4.67 -0.28 9.00
C ILE A 170 4.08 0.94 9.70
N GLY A 171 3.16 1.64 9.05
CA GLY A 171 2.43 2.76 9.62
C GLY A 171 0.94 2.50 9.70
N VAL A 172 0.31 2.95 10.79
CA VAL A 172 -1.14 2.90 11.00
C VAL A 172 -1.66 4.30 11.28
N THR A 173 -2.50 4.79 10.38
CA THR A 173 -3.26 6.02 10.59
C THR A 173 -4.39 5.75 11.57
N VAL A 174 -4.53 6.61 12.58
CA VAL A 174 -5.60 6.56 13.59
C VAL A 174 -6.38 7.89 13.62
N ASP A 175 -7.53 7.91 14.27
CA ASP A 175 -8.36 9.12 14.39
C ASP A 175 -7.75 10.19 15.32
N ASP A 176 -7.02 9.76 16.34
CA ASP A 176 -6.39 10.58 17.38
C ASP A 176 -5.21 9.81 17.98
N VAL A 177 -3.98 10.27 17.71
CA VAL A 177 -2.76 9.58 18.12
C VAL A 177 -2.62 9.51 19.65
N HIS A 178 -3.09 10.51 20.38
CA HIS A 178 -2.94 10.57 21.83
C HIS A 178 -3.91 9.60 22.51
N LYS A 179 -5.18 9.55 22.09
CA LYS A 179 -6.16 8.59 22.60
C LYS A 179 -5.80 7.15 22.27
N ALA A 180 -5.31 6.90 21.05
CA ALA A 180 -4.82 5.58 20.68
C ALA A 180 -3.68 5.13 21.59
N CYS A 181 -2.70 6.01 21.83
CA CYS A 181 -1.55 5.70 22.68
C CYS A 181 -1.93 5.53 24.15
N GLU A 182 -2.86 6.32 24.69
CA GLU A 182 -3.39 6.12 26.05
C GLU A 182 -4.00 4.72 26.20
N ARG A 183 -4.81 4.28 25.23
CA ARG A 183 -5.36 2.92 25.21
C ARG A 183 -4.25 1.87 25.10
N PHE A 184 -3.23 2.09 24.27
CA PHE A 184 -2.10 1.15 24.14
C PHE A 184 -1.33 1.01 25.46
N GLU A 185 -1.10 2.11 26.20
CA GLU A 185 -0.49 2.08 27.53
C GLU A 185 -1.33 1.28 28.53
N GLN A 186 -2.65 1.49 28.55
CA GLN A 186 -3.57 0.72 29.41
C GLN A 186 -3.57 -0.77 29.10
N LEU A 187 -3.31 -1.14 27.84
CA LEU A 187 -3.19 -2.53 27.39
C LEU A 187 -1.77 -3.11 27.57
N GLY A 188 -0.83 -2.35 28.13
CA GLY A 188 0.54 -2.80 28.38
C GLY A 188 1.39 -2.96 27.12
N VAL A 189 1.06 -2.25 26.04
CA VAL A 189 1.84 -2.27 24.79
C VAL A 189 3.19 -1.60 24.99
N GLU A 190 4.25 -2.20 24.46
CA GLU A 190 5.59 -1.61 24.52
C GLU A 190 5.77 -0.48 23.49
N PHE A 191 6.29 0.66 23.95
CA PHE A 191 6.61 1.80 23.10
C PHE A 191 8.11 1.86 22.82
N VAL A 192 8.45 2.10 21.55
CA VAL A 192 9.77 2.59 21.14
C VAL A 192 9.86 4.10 21.38
N LYS A 193 8.77 4.82 21.11
CA LYS A 193 8.67 6.27 21.23
C LYS A 193 7.23 6.67 21.52
N LYS A 194 6.97 7.43 22.59
CA LYS A 194 5.62 7.98 22.85
C LYS A 194 5.32 9.19 21.95
N PRO A 195 4.03 9.58 21.79
CA PRO A 195 3.63 10.67 20.87
C PRO A 195 4.43 11.96 21.05
N ASN A 196 4.74 12.32 22.29
CA ASN A 196 5.39 13.57 22.64
C ASN A 196 6.88 13.45 22.97
N ASP A 197 7.49 12.28 22.78
CA ASP A 197 8.93 12.13 22.98
C ASP A 197 9.72 12.68 21.78
N GLY A 198 10.96 13.13 22.02
CA GLY A 198 11.84 13.62 20.96
C GLY A 198 11.37 14.92 20.28
N LYS A 199 11.89 15.18 19.08
CA LYS A 199 11.63 16.42 18.32
C LYS A 199 10.30 16.39 17.56
N MET A 200 9.96 15.25 16.94
CA MET A 200 8.69 15.05 16.23
C MET A 200 7.60 14.69 17.23
N LYS A 201 6.68 15.63 17.47
CA LYS A 201 5.49 15.44 18.32
C LYS A 201 4.35 14.82 17.52
N ASN A 202 3.36 14.26 18.20
CA ASN A 202 2.15 13.66 17.58
C ASN A 202 2.42 12.44 16.68
N ILE A 203 3.57 11.76 16.86
CA ILE A 203 3.88 10.49 16.21
C ILE A 203 4.43 9.55 17.27
N ALA A 204 3.95 8.31 17.31
CA ALA A 204 4.45 7.27 18.20
C ALA A 204 4.97 6.07 17.43
N PHE A 205 5.79 5.27 18.09
CA PHE A 205 6.20 3.95 17.62
C PHE A 205 5.96 2.94 18.72
N ILE A 206 5.20 1.90 18.42
CA ILE A 206 4.95 0.74 19.30
C ILE A 206 5.65 -0.50 18.74
N LYS A 207 5.75 -1.55 19.55
CA LYS A 207 6.22 -2.86 19.13
C LYS A 207 5.08 -3.88 19.10
N ASP A 208 5.12 -4.75 18.09
CA ASP A 208 4.37 -6.00 18.12
C ASP A 208 5.08 -7.06 19.01
N PRO A 209 4.50 -8.25 19.20
CA PRO A 209 5.10 -9.30 20.04
C PRO A 209 6.47 -9.81 19.58
N ASP A 210 6.80 -9.67 18.28
CA ASP A 210 8.09 -10.04 17.70
C ASP A 210 9.07 -8.85 17.67
N GLY A 211 8.66 -7.68 18.15
CA GLY A 211 9.47 -6.49 18.25
C GLY A 211 9.53 -5.64 16.97
N TYR A 212 8.71 -5.93 15.95
CA TYR A 212 8.56 -5.08 14.77
C TYR A 212 7.94 -3.75 15.15
N TRP A 213 8.47 -2.68 14.56
CA TRP A 213 8.02 -1.33 14.86
C TRP A 213 6.77 -0.99 14.04
N ILE A 214 5.83 -0.32 14.68
CA ILE A 214 4.60 0.17 14.07
C ILE A 214 4.47 1.65 14.40
N GLU A 215 4.51 2.49 13.36
CA GLU A 215 4.31 3.93 13.47
C GLU A 215 2.82 4.25 13.61
N ILE A 216 2.48 5.12 14.57
CA ILE A 216 1.11 5.56 14.84
C ILE A 216 1.04 7.07 14.67
N PHE A 217 0.14 7.54 13.81
CA PHE A 217 -0.08 8.95 13.55
C PHE A 217 -1.54 9.21 13.14
N ASP A 218 -1.97 10.48 13.18
CA ASP A 218 -3.29 10.89 12.70
C ASP A 218 -3.19 11.95 11.60
N LEU A 219 -4.24 12.05 10.77
CA LEU A 219 -4.26 13.00 9.65
C LEU A 219 -4.42 14.46 10.09
N LYS A 220 -4.85 14.71 11.34
CA LYS A 220 -5.10 16.07 11.86
C LYS A 220 -3.79 16.78 12.17
N THR A 221 -2.78 16.04 12.62
CA THR A 221 -1.52 16.58 13.13
C THR A 221 -0.32 16.24 12.26
N ILE A 222 -0.38 15.19 11.42
CA ILE A 222 0.77 14.75 10.62
C ILE A 222 1.29 15.85 9.69
N GLY A 223 0.40 16.61 9.03
CA GLY A 223 0.80 17.68 8.11
C GLY A 223 1.59 18.81 8.80
N THR A 224 1.19 19.20 10.02
CA THR A 224 1.96 20.19 10.80
C THR A 224 3.26 19.58 11.34
N THR A 225 3.22 18.31 11.76
CA THR A 225 4.38 17.60 12.32
C THR A 225 5.50 17.44 11.30
N THR A 226 5.15 17.13 10.05
CA THR A 226 6.10 16.98 8.95
C THR A 226 6.34 18.27 8.17
N GLY A 227 5.59 19.34 8.47
CA GLY A 227 5.62 20.61 7.72
C GLY A 227 6.99 21.29 7.67
N ASN A 228 7.86 21.08 8.65
CA ASN A 228 9.23 21.61 8.61
C ASN A 228 10.17 20.82 7.69
N ALA A 229 9.80 19.58 7.34
CA ALA A 229 10.52 18.74 6.39
C ALA A 229 9.91 18.83 4.96
N ALA A 230 8.60 19.12 4.88
CA ALA A 230 7.88 19.49 3.66
C ALA A 230 8.44 20.78 3.03
#